data_AF-A0A7S0A3M1-F1
#
_entry.id   AF-A0A7S0A3M1-F1
#
_cell.length_a   1.000
_cell.length_b   1.000
_cell.length_c   1.000
_cell.angle_alpha   90.00
_cell.angle_beta   90.00
_cell.angle_gamma   90.00
#
_symmetry.space_group_name_H-M   'P 1'
#
loop_
_entity.id
_entity.type
_entity.pdbx_description
1 polymer ?
#
loop_
_entity_poly.entity_id
_entity_poly.type
_entity_poly.pdbx_seq_one_letter_code
_entity_poly.pdbx_strand_id
1 'polypeptide(L)'
;TAEFLGVLRDTLKPVDPVRHEESSHPYSDNTDEWKEVCIPGAKNLRVVFDPRCATEPRHDWLEFCTGRGGARLPGTSGQMSGRDFANFDVEGDSFWYHFHSDGSTTDWGFKFTVTANPPLVPKTSYWQPDSSTPNME
;
A
#
# COMPACT_ATOMS: atom_id res chain seq x y z
N THR A 1 0.47 -6.01 42.04
CA THR A 1 1.27 -5.35 40.99
C THR A 1 0.46 -5.34 39.70
N ALA A 2 -0.43 -4.35 39.57
CA ALA A 2 -1.39 -4.23 38.46
C ALA A 2 -0.85 -3.44 37.26
N GLU A 3 0.38 -2.92 37.36
CA GLU A 3 1.01 -2.05 36.36
C GLU A 3 1.53 -2.82 35.13
N PHE A 4 1.78 -4.14 35.25
CA PHE A 4 2.33 -4.94 34.14
C PHE A 4 1.27 -5.39 33.12
N LEU A 5 -0.02 -5.33 33.47
CA LEU A 5 -1.14 -5.67 32.58
C LEU A 5 -1.69 -4.47 31.80
N GLY A 6 -1.24 -3.25 32.12
CA GLY A 6 -1.67 -2.01 31.46
C GLY A 6 -1.02 -1.76 30.09
N VAL A 7 0.18 -2.30 29.86
CA VAL A 7 0.95 -2.08 28.62
C VAL A 7 0.55 -3.05 27.49
N LEU A 8 -0.09 -4.18 27.80
CA LEU A 8 -0.50 -5.20 26.82
C LEU A 8 -1.87 -4.93 26.16
N ARG A 9 -2.43 -3.74 26.36
CA ARG A 9 -3.70 -3.30 25.77
C ARG A 9 -3.55 -2.25 24.66
N ASP A 10 -2.34 -2.06 24.13
CA ASP A 10 -2.22 -1.51 22.77
C ASP A 10 -2.61 -2.61 21.79
N THR A 11 -3.94 -2.76 21.75
CA THR A 11 -4.79 -3.55 20.88
C THR A 11 -4.05 -4.05 19.64
N LEU A 12 -3.81 -5.35 19.58
CA LEU A 12 -3.52 -6.10 18.35
C LEU A 12 -4.73 -5.95 17.41
N LYS A 13 -4.95 -4.75 16.85
CA LYS A 13 -5.84 -4.58 15.72
C LYS A 13 -5.24 -5.43 14.60
N PRO A 14 -6.01 -6.34 14.00
CA PRO A 14 -5.56 -7.03 12.80
C PRO A 14 -5.12 -5.95 11.79
N VAL A 15 -3.86 -6.03 11.35
CA VAL A 15 -3.42 -5.18 10.24
C VAL A 15 -4.13 -5.72 9.01
N ASP A 16 -4.99 -4.90 8.40
CA ASP A 16 -5.60 -5.26 7.13
C ASP A 16 -4.48 -5.50 6.11
N PRO A 17 -4.31 -6.73 5.58
CA PRO A 17 -3.18 -7.05 4.72
C PRO A 17 -3.35 -6.51 3.29
N VAL A 18 -4.43 -5.77 3.04
CA VAL A 18 -4.84 -5.26 1.74
C VAL A 18 -5.25 -3.79 1.85
N ARG A 19 -4.81 -2.98 0.89
CA ARG A 19 -5.28 -1.60 0.67
C ARG A 19 -5.81 -1.46 -0.75
N HIS A 20 -6.79 -0.57 -0.92
CA HIS A 20 -7.33 -0.20 -2.22
C HIS A 20 -7.20 1.30 -2.37
N GLU A 21 -6.69 1.74 -3.51
CA GLU A 21 -6.51 3.14 -3.84
C GLU A 21 -7.09 3.40 -5.22
N GLU A 22 -7.83 4.49 -5.37
CA GLU A 22 -8.46 4.89 -6.63
C GLU A 22 -8.70 6.39 -6.69
N SER A 23 -8.69 6.93 -7.91
CA SER A 23 -9.25 8.26 -8.19
C SER A 23 -10.78 8.21 -8.23
N SER A 24 -11.44 9.35 -8.43
CA SER A 24 -12.80 9.32 -8.99
C SER A 24 -12.75 8.77 -10.43
N HIS A 25 -13.91 8.30 -10.92
CA HIS A 25 -14.05 7.71 -12.25
C HIS A 25 -15.21 8.36 -13.02
N PRO A 26 -14.97 9.33 -13.92
CA PRO A 26 -13.65 9.88 -14.30
C PRO A 26 -13.00 10.73 -13.20
N TYR A 27 -11.69 10.96 -13.31
CA TYR A 27 -10.96 11.86 -12.40
C TYR A 27 -11.28 13.33 -12.69
N SER A 28 -10.90 14.23 -11.77
CA SER A 28 -11.08 15.67 -11.93
C SER A 28 -9.88 16.32 -12.64
N ASP A 29 -10.13 17.37 -13.43
CA ASP A 29 -9.06 18.26 -13.91
C ASP A 29 -8.31 18.91 -12.73
N ASN A 30 -7.07 19.32 -12.98
CA ASN A 30 -6.20 20.05 -12.04
C ASN A 30 -5.97 19.32 -10.71
N THR A 31 -5.93 17.98 -10.73
CA THR A 31 -5.62 17.18 -9.55
C THR A 31 -4.11 17.15 -9.32
N ASP A 32 -3.69 17.37 -8.07
CA ASP A 32 -2.29 17.20 -7.65
C ASP A 32 -2.28 16.54 -6.26
N GLU A 33 -2.40 15.21 -6.24
CA GLU A 33 -2.59 14.43 -5.02
C GLU A 33 -1.34 13.63 -4.67
N TRP A 34 -0.88 13.78 -3.43
CA TRP A 34 0.14 12.90 -2.83
C TRP A 34 -0.48 12.08 -1.72
N LYS A 35 -0.25 10.76 -1.73
CA LYS A 35 -0.72 9.87 -0.67
C LYS A 35 0.31 8.79 -0.34
N GLU A 36 0.40 8.50 0.96
CA GLU A 36 1.15 7.37 1.47
C GLU A 36 0.26 6.12 1.54
N VAL A 37 0.77 5.00 1.06
CA VAL A 37 0.18 3.68 1.27
C VAL A 37 1.10 2.92 2.21
N CYS A 38 0.54 2.41 3.31
CA CYS A 38 1.28 1.64 4.31
C CYS A 38 0.48 0.41 4.78
N ILE A 39 1.15 -0.73 4.82
CA ILE A 39 0.66 -1.98 5.43
C ILE A 39 1.67 -2.41 6.50
N PRO A 40 1.52 -1.92 7.74
CA PRO A 40 2.54 -2.10 8.78
C PRO A 40 2.97 -3.56 8.98
N GLY A 41 4.29 -3.77 8.95
CA GLY A 41 4.89 -5.09 9.15
C GLY A 41 5.00 -5.96 7.90
N ALA A 42 4.55 -5.47 6.74
CA ALA A 42 4.87 -6.09 5.46
C ALA A 42 6.38 -6.02 5.19
N LYS A 43 6.95 -7.06 4.58
CA LYS A 43 8.33 -7.02 4.08
C LYS A 43 8.41 -6.61 2.61
N ASN A 44 7.32 -6.86 1.90
CA ASN A 44 7.15 -6.55 0.50
C ASN A 44 5.67 -6.29 0.24
N LEU A 45 5.39 -5.35 -0.67
CA LEU A 45 4.06 -5.03 -1.14
C LEU A 45 3.94 -5.37 -2.63
N ARG A 46 2.83 -6.00 -3.02
CA ARG A 46 2.44 -6.21 -4.41
C ARG A 46 1.39 -5.18 -4.79
N VAL A 47 1.62 -4.42 -5.87
CA VAL A 47 0.65 -3.49 -6.45
C VAL A 47 0.05 -4.11 -7.72
N VAL A 48 -1.29 -4.18 -7.77
CA VAL A 48 -2.05 -4.71 -8.91
C VAL A 48 -3.08 -3.70 -9.38
N PHE A 49 -2.97 -3.26 -10.64
CA PHE A 49 -3.89 -2.30 -11.26
C PHE A 49 -5.16 -2.96 -11.78
N ASP A 50 -6.26 -2.21 -11.73
CA ASP A 50 -7.50 -2.55 -12.42
C ASP A 50 -7.30 -2.41 -13.95
N PRO A 51 -7.76 -3.36 -14.78
CA PRO A 51 -7.57 -3.31 -16.23
C PRO A 51 -8.26 -2.12 -16.92
N ARG A 52 -9.14 -1.40 -16.23
CA ARG A 52 -9.80 -0.19 -16.74
C ARG A 52 -8.97 1.07 -16.55
N CYS A 53 -7.81 1.00 -15.89
CA CYS A 53 -6.96 2.18 -15.68
C CYS A 53 -6.66 2.87 -17.01
N ALA A 54 -6.97 4.16 -17.06
CA ALA A 54 -6.85 4.98 -18.24
C ALA A 54 -6.72 6.46 -17.83
N THR A 55 -5.69 7.16 -18.28
CA THR A 55 -5.54 8.62 -18.12
C THR A 55 -5.26 9.28 -19.46
N GLU A 56 -5.35 10.61 -19.55
CA GLU A 56 -4.88 11.31 -20.75
C GLU A 56 -3.39 10.99 -20.98
N PRO A 57 -3.01 10.36 -22.11
CA PRO A 57 -1.64 9.93 -22.34
C PRO A 57 -0.67 11.11 -22.29
N ARG A 58 0.42 10.98 -21.51
CA ARG A 58 1.52 11.96 -21.35
C ARG A 58 1.20 13.25 -20.58
N HIS A 59 -0.07 13.60 -20.43
CA HIS A 59 -0.51 14.80 -19.71
C HIS A 59 -0.81 14.47 -18.26
N ASP A 60 -1.61 13.44 -18.06
CA ASP A 60 -2.07 12.99 -16.75
C ASP A 60 -1.38 11.69 -16.37
N TRP A 61 -0.81 11.65 -15.17
CA TRP A 61 0.08 10.55 -14.80
C TRP A 61 0.00 10.19 -13.34
N LEU A 62 0.36 8.93 -13.08
CA LEU A 62 0.56 8.36 -11.76
C LEU A 62 2.01 7.95 -11.61
N GLU A 63 2.66 8.41 -10.54
CA GLU A 63 4.04 8.08 -10.20
C GLU A 63 4.12 7.51 -8.78
N PHE A 64 5.12 6.66 -8.53
CA PHE A 64 5.37 6.06 -7.24
C PHE A 64 6.80 6.36 -6.76
N CYS A 65 6.92 6.77 -5.49
CA CYS A 65 8.15 7.30 -4.90
C CYS A 65 8.42 6.72 -3.50
N THR A 66 9.67 6.81 -3.06
CA THR A 66 10.11 6.43 -1.69
C THR A 66 9.59 7.35 -0.60
N GLY A 67 9.07 8.51 -0.97
CA GLY A 67 8.57 9.56 -0.08
C GLY A 67 7.86 10.64 -0.88
N ARG A 68 7.19 11.57 -0.20
CA ARG A 68 6.61 12.76 -0.87
C ARG A 68 7.73 13.61 -1.49
N GLY A 69 7.74 13.72 -2.82
CA GLY A 69 8.84 14.35 -3.57
C GLY A 69 10.17 13.60 -3.49
N GLY A 70 10.14 12.33 -3.06
CA GLY A 70 11.32 11.46 -2.99
C GLY A 70 11.73 10.90 -4.35
N ALA A 71 12.69 9.97 -4.33
CA ALA A 71 13.11 9.29 -5.54
C ALA A 71 12.00 8.33 -6.03
N ARG A 72 11.90 8.15 -7.36
CA ARG A 72 11.02 7.14 -7.97
C ARG A 72 11.35 5.75 -7.44
N LEU A 73 10.32 4.93 -7.23
CA LEU A 73 10.51 3.55 -6.84
C LEU A 73 11.21 2.76 -7.95
N PRO A 74 12.25 1.98 -7.61
CA PRO A 74 12.86 1.03 -8.55
C PRO A 74 11.82 0.06 -9.11
N GLY A 75 11.96 -0.32 -10.39
CA GLY A 75 11.06 -1.29 -11.03
C GLY A 75 9.72 -0.72 -11.51
N THR A 76 9.44 0.56 -11.29
CA THR A 76 8.29 1.25 -11.89
C THR A 76 8.65 1.83 -13.25
N SER A 77 7.64 2.03 -14.12
CA SER A 77 7.82 2.64 -15.45
C SER A 77 7.97 4.17 -15.42
N GLY A 78 8.28 4.75 -14.25
CA GLY A 78 8.22 6.19 -14.03
C GLY A 78 6.79 6.70 -13.96
N GLN A 79 6.49 7.78 -14.69
CA GLN A 79 5.14 8.34 -14.81
C GLN A 79 4.29 7.45 -15.74
N MET A 80 3.38 6.68 -15.14
CA MET A 80 2.40 5.85 -15.86
C MET A 80 1.28 6.75 -16.37
N SER A 81 0.91 6.62 -17.65
CA SER A 81 -0.17 7.40 -18.27
C SER A 81 -0.85 6.59 -19.37
N GLY A 82 -1.95 7.10 -19.93
CA GLY A 82 -2.67 6.36 -20.96
C GLY A 82 -3.23 5.08 -20.38
N ARG A 83 -2.94 3.93 -21.00
CA ARG A 83 -3.30 2.60 -20.47
C ARG A 83 -2.09 1.82 -19.95
N ASP A 84 -0.95 2.49 -19.81
CA ASP A 84 0.34 1.86 -19.51
C ASP A 84 0.54 1.68 -17.99
N PHE A 85 -0.35 0.91 -17.37
CA PHE A 85 -0.31 0.58 -15.94
C PHE A 85 0.22 -0.83 -15.72
N ALA A 86 1.47 -0.94 -15.28
CA ALA A 86 2.12 -2.23 -15.03
C ALA A 86 2.17 -2.54 -13.54
N ASN A 87 1.81 -3.76 -13.17
CA ASN A 87 1.93 -4.27 -11.80
C ASN A 87 3.40 -4.35 -11.37
N PHE A 88 3.69 -4.05 -10.10
CA PHE A 88 5.06 -4.08 -9.57
C PHE A 88 5.10 -4.48 -8.09
N ASP A 89 6.31 -4.78 -7.61
CA ASP A 89 6.58 -5.10 -6.20
C ASP A 89 7.41 -3.98 -5.56
N VAL A 90 7.17 -3.73 -4.27
CA VAL A 90 7.88 -2.73 -3.48
C VAL A 90 8.51 -3.43 -2.29
N GLU A 91 9.80 -3.21 -2.06
CA GLU A 91 10.47 -3.63 -0.83
C GLU A 91 10.10 -2.70 0.33
N GLY A 92 9.76 -3.27 1.48
CA GLY A 92 9.27 -2.54 2.65
C GLY A 92 7.77 -2.65 2.85
N ASP A 93 7.25 -1.81 3.76
CA ASP A 93 5.83 -1.79 4.15
C ASP A 93 5.07 -0.55 3.69
N SER A 94 5.73 0.38 3.00
CA SER A 94 5.13 1.62 2.57
C SER A 94 5.75 2.19 1.29
N PHE A 95 4.97 3.05 0.62
CA PHE A 95 5.42 3.91 -0.46
C PHE A 95 4.50 5.13 -0.59
N TRP A 96 4.93 6.10 -1.40
CA TRP A 96 4.10 7.23 -1.79
C TRP A 96 3.69 7.14 -3.26
N TYR A 97 2.50 7.60 -3.59
CA TYR A 97 2.14 7.88 -4.99
C TYR A 97 1.80 9.37 -5.17
N HIS A 98 1.99 9.84 -6.39
CA HIS A 98 1.59 11.16 -6.86
C HIS A 98 0.72 11.01 -8.11
N PHE A 99 -0.52 11.46 -8.01
CA PHE A 99 -1.40 11.60 -9.17
C PHE A 99 -1.48 13.07 -9.57
N HIS A 100 -1.25 13.33 -10.85
CA HIS A 100 -1.30 14.66 -11.44
C HIS A 100 -2.22 14.65 -12.66
N SER A 101 -3.11 15.64 -12.76
CA SER A 101 -3.86 15.93 -13.98
C SER A 101 -3.81 17.41 -14.36
N ASP A 102 -3.80 17.68 -15.66
CA ASP A 102 -3.83 19.04 -16.19
C ASP A 102 -5.26 19.63 -16.22
N GLY A 103 -5.43 20.80 -16.84
CA GLY A 103 -6.69 21.54 -16.83
C GLY A 103 -7.78 21.02 -17.77
N SER A 104 -7.56 19.90 -18.46
CA SER A 104 -8.45 19.38 -19.50
C SER A 104 -8.36 17.86 -19.69
N THR A 105 -9.36 17.31 -20.39
CA THR A 105 -9.42 15.90 -20.85
C THR A 105 -9.22 14.87 -19.74
N THR A 106 -10.31 14.31 -19.25
CA THR A 106 -10.26 13.22 -18.27
C THR A 106 -10.68 11.89 -18.89
N ASP A 107 -10.13 10.80 -18.36
CA ASP A 107 -10.54 9.43 -18.65
C ASP A 107 -10.94 8.73 -17.33
N TRP A 108 -11.06 7.41 -17.33
CA TRP A 108 -11.54 6.63 -16.19
C TRP A 108 -10.69 6.86 -14.93
N GLY A 109 -9.38 7.02 -15.03
CA GLY A 109 -8.46 7.25 -13.93
C GLY A 109 -7.69 6.01 -13.52
N PHE A 110 -7.28 5.93 -12.25
CA PHE A 110 -6.52 4.80 -11.72
C PHE A 110 -7.28 4.09 -10.61
N LYS A 111 -7.07 2.79 -10.52
CA LYS A 111 -7.46 1.96 -9.38
C LYS A 111 -6.42 0.86 -9.21
N PHE A 112 -5.92 0.67 -8.00
CA PHE A 112 -5.03 -0.43 -7.70
C PHE A 112 -5.28 -1.02 -6.31
N THR A 113 -4.87 -2.28 -6.16
CA THR A 113 -4.89 -3.03 -4.91
C THR A 113 -3.45 -3.27 -4.47
N VAL A 114 -3.18 -3.04 -3.19
CA VAL A 114 -1.89 -3.29 -2.56
C VAL A 114 -2.04 -4.43 -1.57
N THR A 115 -1.22 -5.47 -1.67
CA THR A 115 -1.24 -6.62 -0.76
C THR A 115 0.13 -6.90 -0.18
N ALA A 116 0.21 -7.24 1.11
CA ALA A 116 1.44 -7.71 1.72
C ALA A 116 1.87 -9.09 1.17
N ASN A 117 3.17 -9.26 0.92
CA ASN A 117 3.77 -10.51 0.45
C ASN A 117 4.97 -10.94 1.35
N PRO A 118 4.95 -12.15 1.95
CA PRO A 118 3.79 -13.03 2.08
C PRO A 118 2.67 -12.36 2.89
N PRO A 119 1.41 -12.85 2.79
CA PRO A 119 0.29 -12.30 3.54
C PRO A 119 0.62 -12.21 5.04
N LEU A 120 0.30 -11.07 5.64
CA LEU A 120 0.46 -10.91 7.09
C LEU A 120 -0.47 -11.89 7.80
N VAL A 121 0.10 -12.77 8.61
CA VAL A 121 -0.67 -13.51 9.60
C VAL A 121 -1.09 -12.52 10.69
N PRO A 122 -2.40 -12.32 10.93
CA PRO A 122 -2.83 -11.58 12.11
C PRO A 122 -2.16 -12.26 13.31
N LYS A 123 -1.47 -11.48 14.15
CA LYS A 123 -1.02 -11.96 15.45
C LYS A 123 -2.26 -12.18 16.32
N THR A 124 -3.05 -13.21 16.05
CA THR A 124 -3.96 -13.75 17.04
C THR A 124 -3.08 -14.31 18.13
N SER A 125 -3.28 -13.84 19.36
CA SER A 125 -2.53 -14.23 20.55
C SER A 125 -2.61 -15.75 20.79
N TYR A 126 -1.76 -16.51 20.11
CA TYR A 126 -1.55 -17.91 20.46
C TYR A 126 -0.74 -17.92 21.74
N TRP A 127 -1.42 -18.24 22.84
CA TRP A 127 -0.76 -18.76 24.04
C TRP A 127 0.12 -19.94 23.59
N GLN A 128 1.44 -19.76 23.60
CA GLN A 128 2.35 -20.90 23.59
C GLN A 128 2.44 -21.36 25.04
N PRO A 129 1.94 -22.55 25.42
CA PRO A 129 2.31 -23.11 26.71
C PRO A 129 3.84 -23.23 26.70
N ASP A 130 4.46 -22.75 27.77
CA ASP A 130 5.90 -22.77 27.91
C ASP A 130 6.38 -24.23 27.75
N SER A 131 7.35 -24.46 26.86
CA SER A 131 7.93 -25.79 26.67
C SER A 131 8.89 -26.15 27.82
N SER A 132 8.57 -25.73 29.04
CA SER A 132 9.40 -25.86 30.24
C SER A 132 8.63 -26.52 31.38
N THR A 133 8.01 -27.66 31.12
CA THR A 133 7.90 -28.68 32.17
C THR A 133 9.21 -29.47 32.20
N PRO A 134 10.05 -29.36 33.24
CA PRO A 134 11.11 -30.35 33.43
C PRO A 134 10.44 -31.71 33.66
N ASN A 135 10.86 -32.73 32.91
CA ASN A 135 10.50 -34.12 33.18
C ASN A 135 10.87 -34.44 34.64
N MET A 136 9.86 -34.64 35.49
CA MET A 136 10.02 -35.47 36.67
C MET A 136 9.52 -36.85 36.29
N GLU A 137 10.46 -37.76 36.01
CA GLU A 137 10.49 -39.16 36.47
C GLU A 137 11.84 -39.79 36.09
#